data_AF-A0A2D6P7T8-F1
#
_entry.id   AF-A0A2D6P7T8-F1
#
_cell.length_a   1.000
_cell.length_b   1.000
_cell.length_c   1.000
_cell.angle_alpha   90.00
_cell.angle_beta   90.00
_cell.angle_gamma   90.00
#
_symmetry.space_group_name_H-M   'P 1'
#
loop_
_entity.id
_entity.type
_entity.pdbx_description
1 polymer ?
#
loop_
_entity_poly.entity_id
_entity_poly.type
_entity_poly.pdbx_seq_one_letter_code
_entity_poly.pdbx_strand_id
1 'polypeptide(L)'
;MKSEKKKEHYVNNKEFLAAMTEYKKLCVEAEESGEEKPPVSNYIGECFLKIANHLSYRPNFINYTFRDDMISDGIENCLQYLDNFNPEKSNNPFAYFTQIIYYAFIRRIQKEKKQTTIKNRLIMEGNYDDMTLNEGEDRNFRNQFSEFLQRNAGTEDVPVVKKKTTRKRKGKLDKFIE
;
A
#
# COMPACT_ATOMS: atom_id res chain seq x y z
N MET A 1 -41.62 11.06 12.67
CA MET A 1 -40.32 10.40 12.38
C MET A 1 -39.21 11.30 12.90
N LYS A 2 -38.44 10.87 13.91
CA LYS A 2 -37.25 11.62 14.35
C LYS A 2 -36.21 11.51 13.23
N SER A 3 -35.86 12.61 12.59
CA SER A 3 -34.72 12.66 11.68
C SER A 3 -33.48 12.26 12.47
N GLU A 4 -32.84 11.15 12.12
CA GLU A 4 -31.54 10.81 12.69
C GLU A 4 -30.59 11.99 12.47
N LYS A 5 -30.04 12.53 13.58
CA LYS A 5 -28.97 13.53 13.50
C LYS A 5 -27.85 12.91 12.68
N LYS A 6 -27.52 13.53 11.54
CA LYS A 6 -26.34 13.13 10.76
C LYS A 6 -25.15 13.15 11.69
N LYS A 7 -24.52 11.98 11.89
CA LYS A 7 -23.27 11.88 12.64
C LYS A 7 -22.26 12.77 11.91
N GLU A 8 -21.76 13.79 12.60
CA GLU A 8 -20.68 14.61 12.08
C GLU A 8 -19.48 13.69 11.86
N HIS A 9 -19.03 13.62 10.61
CA HIS A 9 -17.80 12.94 10.29
C HIS A 9 -16.63 13.80 10.77
N TYR A 10 -15.54 13.18 11.19
CA TYR A 10 -14.29 13.86 11.61
C TYR A 10 -13.63 14.71 10.50
N VAL A 11 -14.20 14.69 9.29
CA VAL A 11 -13.95 15.62 8.18
C VAL A 11 -15.30 16.10 7.65
N ASN A 12 -15.50 17.42 7.55
CA ASN A 12 -16.70 17.97 6.93
C ASN A 12 -16.59 17.89 5.40
N ASN A 13 -17.34 16.98 4.78
CA ASN A 13 -17.27 16.75 3.34
C ASN A 13 -17.67 17.98 2.51
N LYS A 14 -18.53 18.88 3.02
CA LYS A 14 -18.92 20.09 2.28
C LYS A 14 -17.76 21.08 2.19
N GLU A 15 -17.12 21.34 3.33
CA GLU A 15 -15.93 22.20 3.38
C GLU A 15 -14.77 21.59 2.60
N PHE A 16 -14.61 20.26 2.69
CA PHE A 16 -13.57 19.58 1.93
C PHE A 16 -13.80 19.67 0.41
N LEU A 17 -15.04 19.51 -0.06
CA LEU A 17 -15.39 19.71 -1.47
C LEU A 17 -15.16 21.15 -1.93
N ALA A 18 -15.51 22.14 -1.10
CA ALA A 18 -15.28 23.54 -1.40
C ALA A 18 -13.78 23.83 -1.56
N ALA A 19 -12.94 23.39 -0.61
CA ALA A 19 -11.50 23.56 -0.66
C ALA A 19 -10.87 22.86 -1.88
N MET A 20 -11.32 21.65 -2.23
CA MET A 20 -10.86 20.94 -3.43
C MET A 20 -11.25 21.66 -4.72
N THR A 21 -12.46 22.23 -4.77
CA THR A 21 -12.92 23.01 -5.92
C THR A 21 -12.12 24.30 -6.07
N GLU A 22 -11.85 25.00 -4.97
CA GLU A 22 -11.04 26.21 -4.96
C GLU A 22 -9.60 25.93 -5.40
N TYR A 23 -8.96 24.91 -4.83
CA TYR A 23 -7.62 24.50 -5.23
C TYR A 23 -7.55 24.17 -6.73
N LYS A 24 -8.55 23.46 -7.26
CA LYS A 24 -8.60 23.15 -8.69
C LYS A 24 -8.70 24.40 -9.57
N LYS A 25 -9.46 25.41 -9.14
CA LYS A 25 -9.52 26.70 -9.86
C LYS A 25 -8.16 27.40 -9.87
N LEU A 26 -7.49 27.46 -8.71
CA LEU A 26 -6.16 28.05 -8.61
C LEU A 26 -5.15 27.32 -9.51
N CYS A 27 -5.22 25.99 -9.60
CA CYS A 27 -4.37 25.22 -10.52
C CYS A 27 -4.62 25.57 -11.99
N VAL A 28 -5.88 25.76 -12.39
CA VAL A 28 -6.23 26.15 -13.76
C VAL A 28 -5.75 27.58 -14.06
N GLU A 29 -5.95 28.52 -13.13
CA GLU A 29 -5.47 29.90 -13.26
C GLU A 29 -3.93 29.97 -13.37
N ALA A 30 -3.22 29.16 -12.58
CA ALA A 30 -1.76 29.03 -12.67
C ALA A 30 -1.31 28.43 -14.03
N GLU A 31 -2.03 27.43 -14.54
CA GLU A 31 -1.74 26.83 -15.85
C GLU A 31 -1.97 27.83 -17.00
N GLU A 32 -3.05 28.62 -16.95
CA GLU A 32 -3.36 29.66 -17.93
C GLU A 32 -2.37 30.83 -17.91
N SER A 33 -1.83 31.17 -16.74
CA SER A 33 -0.83 32.22 -16.56
C SER A 33 0.61 31.75 -16.79
N GLY A 34 0.85 30.44 -16.92
CA GLY A 34 2.17 29.86 -17.05
C GLY A 34 2.98 29.87 -15.75
N GLU A 35 2.30 29.99 -14.61
CA GLU A 35 2.89 29.95 -13.27
C GLU A 35 3.07 28.50 -12.76
N GLU A 36 3.82 28.35 -11.67
CA GLU A 36 3.97 27.05 -11.02
C GLU A 36 2.68 26.62 -10.32
N LYS A 37 2.49 25.30 -10.17
CA LYS A 37 1.32 24.76 -9.48
C LYS A 37 1.25 25.30 -8.05
N PRO A 38 0.09 25.80 -7.60
CA PRO A 38 -0.06 26.36 -6.27
C PRO A 38 0.19 25.26 -5.21
N PRO A 39 0.74 25.62 -4.04
CA PRO A 39 0.91 24.67 -2.95
C PRO A 39 -0.45 24.22 -2.41
N VAL A 40 -0.53 22.95 -1.99
CA VAL A 40 -1.73 22.39 -1.36
C VAL A 40 -1.98 23.11 -0.03
N SER A 41 -3.24 23.49 0.23
CA SER A 41 -3.58 24.18 1.47
C SER A 41 -3.43 23.27 2.70
N ASN A 42 -3.07 23.88 3.84
CA ASN A 42 -2.94 23.15 5.12
C ASN A 42 -4.22 22.40 5.47
N TYR A 43 -5.40 22.98 5.19
CA TYR A 43 -6.68 22.33 5.45
C TYR A 43 -6.87 21.03 4.65
N ILE A 44 -6.49 21.01 3.37
CA ILE A 44 -6.55 19.79 2.54
C ILE A 44 -5.60 18.73 3.10
N GLY A 45 -4.37 19.13 3.46
CA GLY A 45 -3.40 18.24 4.09
C GLY A 45 -3.89 17.65 5.42
N GLU A 46 -4.50 18.48 6.28
CA GLU A 46 -5.12 18.04 7.53
C GLU A 46 -6.26 17.04 7.29
N CYS A 47 -7.08 17.25 6.23
CA CYS A 47 -8.13 16.30 5.86
C CYS A 47 -7.54 14.94 5.50
N PHE A 48 -6.48 14.89 4.68
CA PHE A 48 -5.81 13.62 4.36
C PHE A 48 -5.24 12.94 5.59
N LEU A 49 -4.57 13.71 6.47
CA LEU A 49 -4.01 13.18 7.70
C LEU A 49 -5.09 12.58 8.62
N LYS A 50 -6.24 13.27 8.77
CA LYS A 50 -7.37 12.79 9.57
C LYS A 50 -7.96 11.50 9.00
N ILE A 51 -8.15 11.43 7.67
CA ILE A 51 -8.68 10.23 6.98
C ILE A 51 -7.72 9.04 7.15
N ALA A 52 -6.42 9.26 6.91
CA ALA A 52 -5.42 8.21 7.00
C ALA A 52 -5.27 7.67 8.43
N ASN A 53 -5.19 8.56 9.42
CA ASN A 53 -5.14 8.16 10.83
C ASN A 53 -6.37 7.35 11.23
N HIS A 54 -7.57 7.84 10.91
CA HIS A 54 -8.80 7.11 11.26
C HIS A 54 -8.88 5.74 10.57
N LEU A 55 -8.50 5.66 9.30
CA LEU A 55 -8.49 4.40 8.56
C LEU A 55 -7.50 3.39 9.16
N SER A 56 -6.37 3.85 9.70
CA SER A 56 -5.35 3.01 10.31
C SER A 56 -5.83 2.25 11.56
N TYR A 57 -6.84 2.76 12.27
CA TYR A 57 -7.45 2.10 13.43
C TYR A 57 -8.48 1.04 13.07
N ARG A 58 -8.78 0.82 11.79
CA ARG A 58 -9.68 -0.26 11.39
C ARG A 58 -9.08 -1.61 11.77
N PRO A 59 -9.89 -2.60 12.18
CA PRO A 59 -9.38 -3.93 12.58
C PRO A 59 -8.45 -4.59 11.53
N ASN A 60 -8.67 -4.29 10.25
CA ASN A 60 -7.85 -4.78 9.14
C ASN A 60 -6.43 -4.21 9.13
N PHE A 61 -6.19 -3.07 9.77
CA PHE A 61 -4.95 -2.27 9.65
C PHE A 61 -4.26 -1.98 10.99
N ILE A 62 -5.00 -2.08 12.10
CA ILE A 62 -4.54 -1.64 13.43
C ILE A 62 -3.30 -2.39 13.96
N ASN A 63 -3.17 -3.67 13.61
CA ASN A 63 -2.17 -4.60 14.18
C ASN A 63 -0.85 -4.67 13.38
N TYR A 64 -0.64 -3.80 12.40
CA TYR A 64 0.65 -3.73 11.71
C TYR A 64 1.63 -2.81 12.45
N THR A 65 2.87 -3.28 12.61
CA THR A 65 3.95 -2.53 13.28
C THR A 65 4.41 -1.32 12.46
N PHE A 66 4.25 -1.36 11.13
CA PHE A 66 4.62 -0.31 10.17
C PHE A 66 3.45 0.65 9.87
N ARG A 67 2.58 0.91 10.85
CA ARG A 67 1.35 1.69 10.63
C ARG A 67 1.63 3.13 10.17
N ASP A 68 2.63 3.77 10.75
CA ASP A 68 3.00 5.15 10.44
C ASP A 68 3.55 5.27 9.00
N ASP A 69 4.25 4.24 8.53
CA ASP A 69 4.66 4.15 7.14
C ASP A 69 3.46 4.00 6.19
N MET A 70 2.45 3.21 6.57
CA MET A 70 1.23 3.11 5.75
C MET A 70 0.53 4.47 5.64
N ILE A 71 0.42 5.21 6.76
CA ILE A 71 -0.18 6.55 6.79
C ILE A 71 0.59 7.48 5.85
N SER A 72 1.92 7.46 5.91
CA SER A 72 2.80 8.27 5.07
C SER A 72 2.61 7.95 3.58
N ASP A 73 2.67 6.66 3.20
CA ASP A 73 2.40 6.20 1.83
C ASP A 73 0.98 6.61 1.37
N GLY A 74 0.00 6.57 2.28
CA GLY A 74 -1.38 6.98 2.02
C GLY A 74 -1.51 8.47 1.65
N ILE A 75 -0.86 9.34 2.41
CA ILE A 75 -0.86 10.79 2.17
C ILE A 75 -0.12 11.13 0.88
N GLU A 76 1.04 10.52 0.64
CA GLU A 76 1.79 10.69 -0.61
C GLU A 76 0.92 10.36 -1.83
N ASN A 77 0.18 9.25 -1.78
CA ASN A 77 -0.71 8.86 -2.86
C ASN A 77 -1.89 9.83 -3.03
N CYS A 78 -2.40 10.43 -1.95
CA CYS A 78 -3.42 11.49 -2.06
C CYS A 78 -2.88 12.72 -2.80
N LEU A 79 -1.65 13.13 -2.52
CA LEU A 79 -1.00 14.25 -3.19
C LEU A 79 -0.70 13.95 -4.66
N GLN A 80 -0.21 12.75 -4.95
CA GLN A 80 0.10 12.32 -6.33
C GLN A 80 -1.15 12.28 -7.23
N TYR A 81 -2.30 11.89 -6.67
CA TYR A 81 -3.55 11.77 -7.42
C TYR A 81 -4.54 12.92 -7.11
N LEU A 82 -4.05 14.03 -6.57
CA LEU A 82 -4.87 15.18 -6.20
C LEU A 82 -5.60 15.77 -7.42
N ASP A 83 -4.86 16.00 -8.50
CA ASP A 83 -5.33 16.62 -9.74
C ASP A 83 -6.38 15.77 -10.47
N ASN A 84 -6.41 14.45 -10.20
CA ASN A 84 -7.34 13.52 -10.83
C ASN A 84 -8.77 13.65 -10.28
N PHE A 85 -8.95 14.30 -9.14
CA PHE A 85 -10.28 14.53 -8.57
C PHE A 85 -11.04 15.55 -9.43
N ASN A 86 -12.27 15.19 -9.83
CA ASN A 86 -13.15 16.09 -10.57
C ASN A 86 -14.45 16.36 -9.78
N PRO A 87 -14.60 17.58 -9.22
CA PRO A 87 -15.83 18.00 -8.53
C PRO A 87 -17.11 17.86 -9.39
N GLU A 88 -17.02 18.01 -10.71
CA GLU A 88 -18.18 17.87 -11.61
C GLU A 88 -18.67 16.42 -11.72
N LYS A 89 -17.76 15.45 -11.57
CA LYS A 89 -18.07 14.02 -11.68
C LYS A 89 -18.42 13.41 -10.32
N SER A 90 -17.83 13.92 -9.23
CA SER A 90 -18.04 13.40 -7.88
C SER A 90 -18.06 14.52 -6.86
N ASN A 91 -19.15 14.59 -6.10
CA ASN A 91 -19.34 15.55 -5.01
C ASN A 91 -18.79 15.06 -3.65
N ASN A 92 -18.10 13.92 -3.64
CA ASN A 92 -17.63 13.28 -2.40
C ASN A 92 -16.12 13.04 -2.44
N PRO A 93 -15.30 14.06 -2.13
CA PRO A 93 -13.85 13.89 -2.02
C PRO A 93 -13.48 12.92 -0.89
N PHE A 94 -14.24 12.88 0.22
CA PHE A 94 -13.95 11.97 1.33
C PHE A 94 -13.91 10.51 0.87
N ALA A 95 -14.91 10.05 0.11
CA ALA A 95 -14.96 8.68 -0.40
C ALA A 95 -13.82 8.41 -1.40
N TYR A 96 -13.53 9.36 -2.29
CA TYR A 96 -12.46 9.25 -3.27
C TYR A 96 -11.09 9.05 -2.60
N PHE A 97 -10.74 9.92 -1.66
CA PHE A 97 -9.44 9.85 -0.98
C PHE A 97 -9.36 8.70 0.03
N THR A 98 -10.47 8.33 0.68
CA THR A 98 -10.51 7.11 1.50
C THR A 98 -10.12 5.87 0.67
N GLN A 99 -10.59 5.79 -0.58
CA GLN A 99 -10.26 4.68 -1.47
C GLN A 99 -8.79 4.66 -1.89
N ILE A 100 -8.21 5.84 -2.17
CA ILE A 100 -6.78 5.98 -2.49
C ILE A 100 -5.93 5.49 -1.32
N ILE A 101 -6.20 5.96 -0.10
CA ILE A 101 -5.46 5.59 1.10
C ILE A 101 -5.61 4.08 1.37
N TYR A 102 -6.82 3.53 1.22
CA TYR A 102 -7.06 2.09 1.41
C TYR A 102 -6.17 1.22 0.50
N TYR A 103 -6.08 1.57 -0.79
CA TYR A 103 -5.22 0.82 -1.71
C TYR A 103 -3.73 1.05 -1.45
N ALA A 104 -3.34 2.24 -0.98
CA ALA A 104 -1.96 2.50 -0.56
C ALA A 104 -1.57 1.58 0.62
N PHE A 105 -2.44 1.44 1.63
CA PHE A 105 -2.20 0.55 2.78
C PHE A 105 -2.03 -0.90 2.35
N ILE A 106 -2.90 -1.40 1.46
CA ILE A 106 -2.77 -2.77 0.92
C ILE A 106 -1.42 -2.96 0.21
N ARG A 107 -0.99 -2.00 -0.61
CA ARG A 107 0.31 -2.07 -1.29
C ARG A 107 1.46 -2.09 -0.30
N ARG A 108 1.40 -1.28 0.77
CA ARG A 108 2.43 -1.28 1.81
C ARG A 108 2.51 -2.63 2.52
N ILE A 109 1.38 -3.20 2.92
CA ILE A 109 1.33 -4.54 3.54
C ILE A 109 1.93 -5.59 2.62
N GLN A 110 1.59 -5.58 1.33
CA GLN A 110 2.15 -6.53 0.36
C GLN A 110 3.67 -6.38 0.19
N LYS A 111 4.16 -5.13 0.16
CA LYS A 111 5.60 -4.84 0.09
C LYS A 111 6.31 -5.37 1.33
N GLU A 112 5.80 -5.11 2.51
CA GLU A 112 6.38 -5.59 3.77
C GLU A 112 6.35 -7.11 3.87
N LYS A 113 5.23 -7.75 3.53
CA LYS A 113 5.13 -9.22 3.45
C LYS A 113 6.21 -9.79 2.53
N LYS A 114 6.36 -9.23 1.32
CA LYS A 114 7.40 -9.65 0.37
C LYS A 114 8.81 -9.49 0.95
N GLN A 115 9.10 -8.39 1.64
CA GLN A 115 10.41 -8.18 2.25
C GLN A 115 10.67 -9.17 3.39
N THR A 116 9.69 -9.45 4.24
CA THR A 116 9.79 -10.47 5.29
C THR A 116 10.04 -11.85 4.68
N THR A 117 9.33 -12.22 3.60
CA THR A 117 9.57 -13.50 2.90
C THR A 117 11.00 -13.59 2.34
N ILE A 118 11.53 -12.51 1.76
CA ILE A 118 12.90 -12.48 1.24
C ILE A 118 13.92 -12.64 2.37
N LYS A 119 13.74 -11.93 3.49
CA LYS A 119 14.59 -12.05 4.68
C LYS A 119 14.57 -13.49 5.23
N ASN A 120 13.40 -14.10 5.34
CA ASN A 120 13.27 -15.48 5.80
C ASN A 120 13.95 -16.48 4.86
N ARG A 121 13.81 -16.30 3.53
CA ARG A 121 14.51 -17.14 2.54
C ARG A 121 16.03 -17.00 2.67
N LEU A 122 16.54 -15.76 2.80
CA LEU A 122 17.98 -15.52 2.98
C LEU A 122 18.51 -16.19 4.25
N ILE A 123 17.72 -16.21 5.32
CA ILE A 123 18.07 -16.89 6.57
C ILE A 123 18.12 -18.41 6.38
N MET A 124 17.22 -18.98 5.59
CA MET A 124 17.18 -20.43 5.29
C MET A 124 18.30 -20.87 4.34
N GLU A 125 18.63 -20.05 3.34
CA GLU A 125 19.67 -20.35 2.33
C GLU A 125 21.08 -20.02 2.84
N GLY A 126 21.20 -19.05 3.75
CA GLY A 126 22.42 -18.79 4.49
C GLY A 126 22.72 -20.00 5.35
N ASN A 127 23.72 -20.78 4.99
CA ASN A 127 24.15 -21.98 5.70
C ASN A 127 24.81 -21.60 7.05
N TYR A 128 24.02 -21.02 7.97
CA TYR A 128 24.45 -20.60 9.31
C TYR A 128 24.94 -21.78 10.17
N ASP A 129 24.69 -23.02 9.73
CA ASP A 129 25.22 -24.24 10.32
C ASP A 129 26.75 -24.35 10.13
N ASP A 130 27.33 -23.75 9.08
CA ASP A 130 28.77 -23.86 8.75
C ASP A 130 29.64 -22.84 9.49
N MET A 131 29.08 -21.69 9.88
CA MET A 131 29.83 -20.62 10.56
C MET A 131 30.08 -20.87 12.06
N THR A 132 29.37 -21.83 12.66
CA THR A 132 29.45 -22.13 14.10
C THR A 132 30.21 -23.41 14.42
N LEU A 133 30.64 -24.17 13.41
CA LEU A 133 31.42 -25.40 13.61
C LEU A 133 32.89 -25.03 13.84
N ASN A 134 33.42 -25.37 15.01
CA ASN A 134 34.87 -25.35 15.23
C ASN A 134 35.54 -26.49 14.43
N GLU A 135 36.80 -26.32 14.03
CA GLU A 135 37.59 -27.36 13.36
C GLU A 135 37.65 -28.63 14.25
N GLY A 136 36.81 -29.63 13.94
CA GLY A 136 36.76 -30.91 14.66
C GLY A 136 35.40 -31.26 15.31
N GLU A 137 34.40 -30.38 15.28
CA GLU A 137 33.04 -30.72 15.74
C GLU A 137 32.24 -31.51 14.68
N ASP A 138 31.42 -32.45 15.15
CA ASP A 138 30.61 -33.32 14.31
C ASP A 138 29.66 -32.51 13.41
N ARG A 139 29.64 -32.80 12.11
CA ARG A 139 28.78 -32.16 11.10
C ARG A 139 27.27 -32.38 11.32
N ASN A 140 26.90 -33.09 12.39
CA ASN A 140 25.52 -33.28 12.83
C ASN A 140 25.01 -32.13 13.72
N PHE A 141 25.79 -31.06 13.94
CA PHE A 141 25.31 -29.86 14.61
C PHE A 141 24.29 -29.12 13.72
N ARG A 142 23.01 -29.47 13.90
CA ARG A 142 21.89 -28.68 13.40
C ARG A 142 21.70 -27.50 14.33
N ASN A 143 21.86 -26.27 13.83
CA ASN A 143 21.68 -25.08 14.65
C ASN A 143 20.22 -25.01 15.13
N GLN A 144 19.97 -25.13 16.44
CA GLN A 144 18.62 -25.04 17.00
C GLN A 144 17.91 -23.72 16.63
N PHE A 145 18.70 -22.67 16.36
CA PHE A 145 18.19 -21.40 15.88
C PHE A 145 17.69 -21.47 14.43
N SER A 146 18.39 -22.19 13.55
CA SER A 146 17.94 -22.40 12.16
C SER A 146 16.67 -23.24 12.13
N GLU A 147 16.55 -24.24 13.01
CA GLU A 147 15.33 -25.05 13.17
C GLU A 147 14.16 -24.23 13.76
N PHE A 148 14.40 -23.42 14.80
CA PHE A 148 13.39 -22.52 15.36
C PHE A 148 12.89 -21.51 14.33
N LEU A 149 13.80 -20.94 13.54
CA LEU A 149 13.45 -20.01 12.45
C LEU A 149 12.71 -20.72 11.33
N GLN A 150 13.09 -21.93 10.93
CA GLN A 150 12.36 -22.71 9.92
C GLN A 150 10.95 -23.09 10.40
N ARG A 151 10.81 -23.44 11.69
CA ARG A 151 9.53 -23.84 12.29
C ARG A 151 8.59 -22.66 12.53
N ASN A 152 9.13 -21.46 12.77
CA ASN A 152 8.35 -20.24 13.04
C ASN A 152 8.30 -19.26 11.87
N ALA A 153 9.07 -19.48 10.80
CA ALA A 153 8.89 -18.79 9.52
C ALA A 153 7.55 -19.28 8.94
N GLY A 154 6.48 -18.58 9.32
CA GLY A 154 5.11 -18.92 9.00
C GLY A 154 4.97 -19.37 7.54
N THR A 155 4.53 -20.62 7.36
CA THR A 155 4.31 -21.25 6.06
C THR A 155 3.13 -20.65 5.29
N GLU A 156 2.42 -19.66 5.84
CA GLU A 156 1.14 -19.19 5.30
C GLU A 156 1.23 -18.05 4.27
N ASP A 157 2.37 -17.37 4.13
CA ASP A 157 2.47 -16.17 3.27
C ASP A 157 3.56 -16.25 2.19
N VAL A 158 4.00 -17.46 1.81
CA VAL A 158 4.73 -17.62 0.55
C VAL A 158 3.69 -17.65 -0.56
N PRO A 159 3.56 -16.63 -1.42
CA PRO A 159 2.78 -16.79 -2.64
C PRO A 159 3.45 -17.93 -3.40
N VAL A 160 2.79 -19.09 -3.45
CA VAL A 160 3.14 -20.15 -4.39
C VAL A 160 3.13 -19.47 -5.73
N VAL A 161 4.31 -19.20 -6.28
CA VAL A 161 4.45 -18.74 -7.65
C VAL A 161 3.93 -19.89 -8.48
N LYS A 162 2.62 -19.92 -8.73
CA LYS A 162 2.03 -20.74 -9.77
C LYS A 162 2.71 -20.26 -11.03
N LYS A 163 3.75 -20.99 -11.48
CA LYS A 163 4.38 -20.80 -12.78
C LYS A 163 3.22 -20.63 -13.74
N LYS A 164 3.05 -19.42 -14.29
CA LYS A 164 2.08 -19.19 -15.37
C LYS A 164 2.52 -20.16 -16.45
N THR A 165 1.77 -21.25 -16.64
CA THR A 165 1.89 -22.07 -17.83
C THR A 165 1.51 -21.14 -18.97
N THR A 166 2.51 -20.57 -19.63
CA THR A 166 2.31 -19.90 -20.90
C THR A 166 1.75 -20.96 -21.83
N ARG A 167 0.42 -20.99 -22.00
CA ARG A 167 -0.20 -21.71 -23.10
C ARG A 167 0.42 -21.12 -24.35
N LYS A 168 1.35 -21.86 -24.97
CA LYS A 168 1.86 -21.53 -26.31
C LYS A 168 0.62 -21.43 -27.20
N ARG A 169 0.26 -20.21 -27.61
CA ARG A 169 -0.70 -20.03 -28.70
C ARG A 169 -0.03 -20.66 -29.92
N LYS A 170 -0.59 -21.74 -30.46
CA LYS A 170 -0.16 -22.27 -31.77
C LYS A 170 -0.27 -21.12 -32.76
N GLY A 171 0.88 -20.68 -33.28
CA GLY A 171 0.95 -19.63 -34.28
C GLY A 171 0.32 -20.12 -35.59
N LYS A 172 -0.19 -19.19 -36.41
CA LYS A 172 -0.80 -19.46 -37.72
C LYS A 172 0.12 -20.19 -38.72
N LEU A 173 1.40 -20.41 -38.39
CA LEU A 173 2.37 -21.10 -39.25
C LEU A 173 2.24 -22.64 -39.21
N ASP A 174 1.70 -23.23 -38.14
CA ASP A 174 1.52 -24.70 -38.03
C ASP A 174 0.38 -25.24 -38.93
N LYS A 175 -0.28 -24.39 -39.71
CA LYS A 175 -1.34 -24.78 -40.67
C LYS A 175 -0.86 -24.91 -42.12
N PHE A 176 0.43 -24.65 -42.38
CA PHE A 176 0.99 -24.64 -43.74
C PHE A 176 2.04 -25.73 -43.98
N ILE A 177 2.25 -26.63 -43.02
CA ILE A 177 3.16 -27.77 -43.15
C ILE A 177 2.42 -29.06 -42.77
N GLU A 178 1.31 -29.32 -43.44
CA GLU A 178 0.73 -30.66 -43.57
C GLU A 178 0.37 -30.91 -45.04
#